data_AF-A0A916N224-F1
#
_entry.id   AF-A0A916N224-F1
#
_cell.length_a   1.000
_cell.length_b   1.000
_cell.length_c   1.000
_cell.angle_alpha   90.00
_cell.angle_beta   90.00
_cell.angle_gamma   90.00
#
_symmetry.space_group_name_H-M   'P 1'
#
loop_
_entity.id
_entity.type
_entity.pdbx_description
1 polymer ?
#
loop_
_entity_poly.entity_id
_entity_poly.type
_entity_poly.pdbx_seq_one_letter_code
_entity_poly.pdbx_strand_id
1 'polypeptide(L)'
;MQLHFLVNSDQRAFGAMFMQNLNEDILAFVYPTDEARIFHTFFCPPLRIVALSAEGQVLFDEVISKWRWVKLPACRYVIETGPKVDYLPFVNTILSISPDLPQSGALDASIRMDSLLFALLAEAVADIRRIREAHPGEVRSEIQRRKFEAWERGQIVSSAGFLLDFSRAWNLPDGAVKLSYSVLQVEEPYLDELVAASIAGIPWRHEFPNACMRCGKPGSWRPILNPPPDAPVEITWRYQRPENAIPICHHCTETLGLLRSEPLQLDLVWGLWGPRFEAFWAWHRGMKNNHLPKWDSYAFPLWPPEFGGPTWESGSGSLKHAEPRPPHDIERSEQHVTALHRALYSKKFRGRQPGEAPLQKLLDFCFDIPEGETP
;
A
#
# COMPACT_ATOMS: atom_id res chain seq x y z
N MET A 1 13.16 32.17 4.13
CA MET A 1 13.98 30.95 4.04
C MET A 1 13.65 30.04 5.20
N GLN A 2 13.35 28.77 4.93
CA GLN A 2 12.96 27.81 5.96
C GLN A 2 13.85 26.56 5.86
N LEU A 3 14.50 26.22 6.97
CA LEU A 3 15.34 25.02 7.09
C LEU A 3 14.47 23.84 7.55
N HIS A 4 14.47 22.77 6.77
CA HIS A 4 13.74 21.53 7.07
C HIS A 4 14.75 20.39 7.28
N PHE A 5 14.69 19.74 8.44
CA PHE A 5 15.50 18.57 8.72
C PHE A 5 14.79 17.29 8.26
N LEU A 6 15.42 16.51 7.40
CA LEU A 6 14.91 15.24 6.90
C LEU A 6 15.55 14.10 7.71
N VAL A 7 14.82 13.63 8.72
CA VAL A 7 15.34 12.79 9.81
C VAL A 7 14.87 11.33 9.76
N ASN A 8 13.81 11.03 9.01
CA ASN A 8 13.31 9.67 8.81
C ASN A 8 13.43 9.20 7.35
N SER A 9 13.15 7.91 7.09
CA SER A 9 13.19 7.29 5.76
C SER A 9 12.39 8.05 4.73
N ASP A 10 11.12 8.30 5.04
CA ASP A 10 10.18 8.86 4.08
C ASP A 10 10.59 10.27 3.70
N GLN A 11 10.93 11.11 4.68
CA GLN A 11 11.41 12.47 4.44
C GLN A 11 12.65 12.48 3.54
N ARG A 12 13.62 11.60 3.80
CA ARG A 12 14.85 11.50 3.00
C ARG A 12 14.60 10.90 1.62
N ALA A 13 13.65 9.98 1.48
CA ALA A 13 13.28 9.37 0.21
C ALA A 13 12.53 10.37 -0.68
N PHE A 14 11.63 11.16 -0.10
CA PHE A 14 10.90 12.20 -0.80
C PHE A 14 11.79 13.39 -1.16
N GLY A 15 12.58 13.92 -0.22
CA GLY A 15 13.42 15.10 -0.48
C GLY A 15 12.64 16.23 -1.16
N ALA A 16 13.18 16.75 -2.27
CA ALA A 16 12.52 17.75 -3.11
C ALA A 16 11.55 17.19 -4.18
N MET A 17 11.23 15.89 -4.18
CA MET A 17 10.37 15.26 -5.17
C MET A 17 8.98 15.89 -5.18
N PHE A 18 8.42 16.07 -6.39
CA PHE A 18 7.10 16.63 -6.64
C PHE A 18 6.90 18.09 -6.21
N MET A 19 7.90 18.73 -5.62
CA MET A 19 7.89 20.18 -5.39
C MET A 19 7.97 20.91 -6.73
N GLN A 20 7.15 21.95 -6.91
CA GLN A 20 7.20 22.79 -8.11
C GLN A 20 8.55 23.54 -8.21
N ASN A 21 9.10 23.94 -7.06
CA ASN A 21 10.40 24.56 -6.85
C ASN A 21 10.73 24.50 -5.34
N LEU A 22 12.00 24.74 -4.98
CA LEU A 22 12.44 24.85 -3.59
C LEU A 22 12.33 26.28 -3.04
N ASN A 23 12.00 27.30 -3.85
CA ASN A 23 11.94 28.72 -3.45
C ASN A 23 13.07 29.14 -2.47
N GLU A 24 12.71 29.38 -1.21
CA GLU A 24 13.61 29.73 -0.11
C GLU A 24 13.76 28.58 0.92
N ASP A 25 13.23 27.40 0.61
CA ASP A 25 13.38 26.18 1.40
C ASP A 25 14.77 25.58 1.24
N ILE A 26 15.28 25.08 2.36
CA ILE A 26 16.54 24.37 2.48
C ILE A 26 16.23 23.05 3.15
N LEU A 27 16.46 21.94 2.44
CA LEU A 27 16.27 20.60 2.97
C LEU A 27 17.63 20.05 3.42
N ALA A 28 17.76 19.74 4.71
CA ALA A 28 18.97 19.18 5.29
C ALA A 28 18.78 17.69 5.57
N PHE A 29 19.48 16.87 4.81
CA PHE A 29 19.59 15.43 5.00
C PHE A 29 20.74 15.18 5.98
N VAL A 30 20.39 14.64 7.15
CA VAL A 30 21.34 14.35 8.21
C VAL A 30 21.53 12.85 8.30
N TYR A 31 22.77 12.40 8.23
CA TYR A 31 23.11 10.97 8.31
C TYR A 31 23.99 10.66 9.54
N PRO A 32 23.97 9.41 10.05
CA PRO A 32 24.74 9.04 11.23
C PRO A 32 26.23 8.80 10.94
N THR A 33 26.59 8.48 9.70
CA THR A 33 27.96 8.14 9.28
C THR A 33 28.33 8.80 7.96
N ASP A 34 29.64 8.99 7.76
CA ASP A 34 30.20 9.47 6.51
C ASP A 34 30.25 8.33 5.51
N GLU A 35 29.40 8.38 4.50
CA GLU A 35 29.32 7.37 3.45
C GLU A 35 29.17 8.03 2.09
N ALA A 36 29.68 7.37 1.05
CA ALA A 36 29.41 7.79 -0.32
C ALA A 36 27.94 7.53 -0.63
N ARG A 37 27.27 8.50 -1.28
CA ARG A 37 25.82 8.46 -1.47
C ARG A 37 25.44 8.68 -2.93
N ILE A 38 24.35 8.06 -3.34
CA ILE A 38 23.75 8.29 -4.66
C ILE A 38 22.40 8.96 -4.44
N PHE A 39 22.25 10.15 -4.99
CA PHE A 39 21.00 10.89 -5.04
C PHE A 39 20.43 10.84 -6.46
N HIS A 40 19.12 11.06 -6.59
CA HIS A 40 18.48 11.29 -7.88
C HIS A 40 17.65 12.56 -7.89
N THR A 41 17.53 13.18 -9.07
CA THR A 41 16.64 14.32 -9.29
C THR A 41 15.42 13.94 -10.12
N PHE A 42 14.99 12.67 -10.08
CA PHE A 42 13.72 12.25 -10.67
C PHE A 42 12.57 12.96 -9.95
N PHE A 43 11.65 13.53 -10.73
CA PHE A 43 10.49 14.29 -10.22
C PHE A 43 10.83 15.53 -9.37
N CYS A 44 12.10 15.92 -9.27
CA CYS A 44 12.54 17.11 -8.55
C CYS A 44 12.54 18.35 -9.48
N PRO A 45 12.38 19.57 -8.94
CA PRO A 45 12.72 20.78 -9.67
C PRO A 45 14.24 20.87 -9.90
N PRO A 46 14.76 21.75 -10.77
CA PRO A 46 16.20 22.02 -10.80
C PRO A 46 16.62 22.55 -9.43
N LEU A 47 17.67 21.98 -8.85
CA LEU A 47 18.09 22.27 -7.48
C LEU A 47 19.61 22.28 -7.34
N ARG A 48 20.10 22.88 -6.27
CA ARG A 48 21.50 22.81 -5.86
C ARG A 48 21.63 21.71 -4.80
N ILE A 49 22.59 20.81 -5.00
CA ILE A 49 22.95 19.78 -4.04
C ILE A 49 24.33 20.10 -3.47
N VAL A 50 24.42 20.14 -2.15
CA VAL A 50 25.67 20.38 -1.43
C VAL A 50 25.92 19.20 -0.50
N ALA A 51 27.11 18.60 -0.55
CA ALA A 51 27.52 17.58 0.40
C ALA A 51 28.55 18.16 1.37
N LEU A 52 28.35 17.93 2.67
CA LEU A 52 29.21 18.40 3.74
C LEU A 52 29.82 17.24 4.55
N SER A 53 31.06 17.41 4.99
CA SER A 53 31.68 16.54 6.01
C SER A 53 31.02 16.71 7.39
N ALA A 54 31.41 15.88 8.36
CA ALA A 54 30.94 15.99 9.74
C ALA A 54 31.29 17.35 10.39
N GLU A 55 32.38 17.98 9.96
CA GLU A 55 32.86 19.30 10.40
C GLU A 55 32.25 20.46 9.58
N GLY A 56 31.39 20.17 8.60
CA GLY A 56 30.76 21.18 7.75
C GLY A 56 31.62 21.63 6.56
N GLN A 57 32.70 20.93 6.24
CA GLN A 57 33.48 21.21 5.03
C GLN A 57 32.65 20.86 3.78
N VAL A 58 32.59 21.76 2.80
CA VAL A 58 31.94 21.49 1.51
C VAL A 58 32.79 20.51 0.70
N LEU A 59 32.22 19.34 0.41
CA LEU A 59 32.82 18.26 -0.37
C LEU A 59 32.26 18.19 -1.80
N PHE A 60 31.05 18.69 -2.00
CA PHE A 60 30.37 18.76 -3.29
C PHE A 60 29.42 19.97 -3.26
N ASP A 61 29.33 20.74 -4.34
CA ASP A 61 28.38 21.86 -4.50
C ASP A 61 28.12 22.06 -6.00
N GLU A 62 26.99 21.57 -6.48
CA GLU A 62 26.59 21.72 -7.88
C GLU A 62 25.09 22.00 -8.03
N VAL A 63 24.74 22.75 -9.09
CA VAL A 63 23.36 22.88 -9.56
C VAL A 63 23.06 21.73 -10.51
N ILE A 64 22.11 20.89 -10.11
CA ILE A 64 21.74 19.67 -10.80
C ILE A 64 20.42 19.87 -11.57
N SER A 65 20.43 19.50 -12.85
CA SER A 65 19.22 19.46 -13.68
C SER A 65 18.31 18.30 -13.29
N LYS A 66 17.05 18.36 -13.72
CA LYS A 66 16.10 17.25 -13.52
C LYS A 66 16.61 15.95 -14.16
N TRP A 67 16.14 14.82 -13.64
CA TRP A 67 16.35 13.47 -14.20
C TRP A 67 17.81 13.01 -14.25
N ARG A 68 18.56 13.25 -13.19
CA ARG A 68 19.98 12.86 -13.09
C ARG A 68 20.20 11.99 -11.86
N TRP A 69 21.14 11.07 -11.98
CA TRP A 69 21.81 10.46 -10.84
C TRP A 69 23.01 11.31 -10.45
N VAL A 70 23.18 11.52 -9.16
CA VAL A 70 24.26 12.34 -8.57
C VAL A 70 25.03 11.47 -7.60
N LYS A 71 26.31 11.24 -7.90
CA LYS A 71 27.21 10.51 -7.01
C LYS A 71 27.92 11.51 -6.12
N LEU A 72 27.61 11.46 -4.83
CA LEU A 72 28.22 12.30 -3.81
C LEU A 72 29.42 11.57 -3.19
N PRO A 73 30.49 12.31 -2.84
CA PRO A 73 31.58 11.76 -2.05
C PRO A 73 31.11 11.35 -0.64
N ALA A 74 31.99 10.70 0.12
CA ALA A 74 31.70 10.36 1.51
C ALA A 74 31.35 11.62 2.33
N CYS A 75 30.12 11.70 2.82
CA CYS A 75 29.59 12.91 3.47
C CYS A 75 28.61 12.58 4.61
N ARG A 76 28.53 13.51 5.58
CA ARG A 76 27.62 13.43 6.73
C ARG A 76 26.29 14.09 6.48
N TYR A 77 26.33 15.22 5.78
CA TYR A 77 25.16 16.05 5.53
C TYR A 77 25.02 16.31 4.05
N VAL A 78 23.77 16.31 3.58
CA VAL A 78 23.45 16.78 2.23
C VAL A 78 22.43 17.90 2.37
N ILE A 79 22.61 18.99 1.62
CA ILE A 79 21.68 20.11 1.55
C ILE A 79 21.12 20.17 0.14
N GLU A 80 19.79 20.14 0.03
CA GLU A 80 19.08 20.46 -1.20
C GLU A 80 18.44 21.84 -1.08
N THR A 81 18.64 22.70 -2.08
CA THR A 81 18.03 24.03 -2.10
C THR A 81 17.81 24.56 -3.52
N GLY A 82 17.14 25.70 -3.64
CA GLY A 82 16.96 26.38 -4.92
C GLY A 82 18.31 26.77 -5.55
N PRO A 83 18.46 26.77 -6.89
CA PRO A 83 19.75 26.98 -7.56
C PRO A 83 20.51 28.27 -7.20
N LYS A 84 19.81 29.28 -6.68
CA LYS A 84 20.34 30.60 -6.33
C LYS A 84 20.27 30.91 -4.83
N VAL A 85 19.83 29.95 -4.01
CA VAL A 85 19.64 30.13 -2.57
C VAL A 85 20.98 29.96 -1.87
N ASP A 86 21.26 30.86 -0.93
CA ASP A 86 22.46 30.79 -0.09
C ASP A 86 22.22 29.88 1.12
N TYR A 87 22.92 28.77 1.17
CA TYR A 87 22.80 27.79 2.27
C TYR A 87 23.79 28.04 3.42
N LEU A 88 24.82 28.87 3.20
CA LEU A 88 25.89 29.09 4.18
C LEU A 88 25.38 29.55 5.56
N PRO A 89 24.35 30.41 5.68
CA PRO A 89 23.82 30.84 6.98
C PRO A 89 23.27 29.69 7.84
N PHE A 90 22.94 28.54 7.24
CA PHE A 90 22.29 27.42 7.91
C PHE A 90 23.27 26.30 8.31
N VAL A 91 24.51 26.33 7.83
CA VAL A 91 25.50 25.27 8.08
C VAL A 91 25.75 25.09 9.58
N ASN A 92 26.01 26.18 10.31
CA ASN A 92 26.24 26.10 11.76
C ASN A 92 25.02 25.55 12.51
N THR A 93 23.81 25.92 12.07
CA THR A 93 22.56 25.41 12.65
C THR A 93 22.44 23.91 12.43
N ILE A 94 22.70 23.42 11.20
CA ILE A 94 22.66 21.99 10.86
C ILE A 94 23.66 21.21 11.72
N LEU A 95 24.91 21.68 11.82
CA LEU A 95 25.96 21.05 12.63
C LEU A 95 25.59 20.99 14.11
N SER A 96 24.98 22.06 14.65
CA SER A 96 24.62 22.14 16.06
C SER A 96 23.43 21.26 16.45
N ILE A 97 22.44 21.12 15.57
CA ILE A 97 21.18 20.39 15.86
C ILE A 97 21.30 18.91 15.49
N SER A 98 22.12 18.57 14.50
CA SER A 98 22.25 17.20 13.99
C SER A 98 22.44 16.11 15.05
N PRO A 99 23.28 16.27 16.10
CA PRO A 99 23.53 15.21 17.06
C PRO A 99 22.27 14.77 17.83
N ASP A 100 21.29 15.66 17.95
CA ASP A 100 20.06 15.44 18.73
C ASP A 100 18.89 14.95 17.87
N LEU A 101 19.08 14.83 16.54
CA LEU A 101 18.03 14.43 15.62
C LEU A 101 17.87 12.90 15.56
N PRO A 102 16.63 12.39 15.41
CA PRO A 102 16.40 10.98 15.15
C PRO A 102 17.17 10.49 13.93
N GLN A 103 17.83 9.33 14.05
CA GLN A 103 18.67 8.76 12.99
C GLN A 103 18.06 7.52 12.33
N SER A 104 16.81 7.19 12.66
CA SER A 104 16.11 6.03 12.11
C SER A 104 15.89 6.17 10.60
N GLY A 105 16.13 5.09 9.85
CA GLY A 105 15.53 4.92 8.53
C GLY A 105 16.27 5.51 7.32
N ALA A 106 17.54 5.90 7.40
CA ALA A 106 18.27 6.13 6.15
C ALA A 106 18.36 4.80 5.37
N LEU A 107 17.91 4.76 4.10
CA LEU A 107 18.28 3.66 3.21
C LEU A 107 19.80 3.51 3.30
N ASP A 108 20.27 2.33 3.67
CA ASP A 108 21.69 2.05 3.79
C ASP A 108 22.38 2.44 2.46
N ALA A 109 23.53 3.10 2.53
CA ALA A 109 24.33 3.44 1.35
C ALA A 109 24.74 2.18 0.53
N SER A 110 24.66 1.00 1.14
CA SER A 110 24.80 -0.30 0.49
C SER A 110 23.60 -0.69 -0.40
N ILE A 111 22.44 -0.02 -0.26
CA ILE A 111 21.24 -0.29 -1.06
C ILE A 111 21.45 0.24 -2.47
N ARG A 112 21.69 -0.72 -3.36
CA ARG A 112 21.87 -0.52 -4.79
C ARG A 112 20.53 -0.19 -5.45
N MET A 113 20.23 1.10 -5.63
CA MET A 113 19.06 1.57 -6.39
C MET A 113 19.02 1.00 -7.81
N ASP A 114 20.17 0.71 -8.41
CA ASP A 114 20.28 -0.01 -9.67
C ASP A 114 19.79 -1.46 -9.57
N SER A 115 20.01 -2.13 -8.43
CA SER A 115 19.43 -3.45 -8.15
C SER A 115 17.92 -3.40 -7.98
N LEU A 116 17.37 -2.37 -7.31
CA LEU A 116 15.92 -2.19 -7.20
C LEU A 116 15.30 -1.94 -8.58
N LEU A 117 15.85 -1.00 -9.37
CA LEU A 117 15.37 -0.72 -10.71
C LEU A 117 15.49 -1.92 -11.64
N PHE A 118 16.58 -2.68 -11.54
CA PHE A 118 16.73 -3.92 -12.29
C PHE A 118 15.70 -4.97 -11.85
N ALA A 119 15.41 -5.09 -10.56
CA ALA A 119 14.40 -6.01 -10.05
C ALA A 119 13.01 -5.64 -10.58
N LEU A 120 12.62 -4.36 -10.49
CA LEU A 120 11.35 -3.85 -11.02
C LEU A 120 11.25 -4.07 -12.54
N LEU A 121 12.33 -3.83 -13.29
CA LEU A 121 12.36 -4.09 -14.72
C LEU A 121 12.25 -5.60 -15.03
N ALA A 122 12.95 -6.44 -14.29
CA ALA A 122 12.92 -7.89 -14.46
C ALA A 122 11.52 -8.46 -14.16
N GLU A 123 10.88 -7.98 -13.09
CA GLU A 123 9.51 -8.31 -12.73
C GLU A 123 8.52 -7.87 -13.80
N ALA A 124 8.62 -6.61 -14.26
CA ALA A 124 7.74 -6.09 -15.30
C ALA A 124 7.87 -6.87 -16.62
N VAL A 125 9.10 -7.23 -17.02
CA VAL A 125 9.33 -8.09 -18.19
C VAL A 125 8.78 -9.50 -17.98
N ALA A 126 8.87 -10.05 -16.76
CA ALA A 126 8.31 -11.36 -16.43
C ALA A 126 6.77 -11.36 -16.56
N ASP A 127 6.11 -10.30 -16.11
CA ASP A 127 4.67 -10.13 -16.27
C ASP A 127 4.26 -10.06 -17.75
N ILE A 128 4.96 -9.27 -18.56
CA ILE A 128 4.68 -9.22 -20.01
C ILE A 128 4.96 -10.58 -20.69
N ARG A 129 5.93 -11.35 -20.18
CA ARG A 129 6.15 -12.72 -20.66
C ARG A 129 4.97 -13.64 -20.32
N ARG A 130 4.38 -13.53 -19.13
CA ARG A 130 3.15 -14.27 -18.76
C ARG A 130 2.01 -13.94 -19.72
N ILE A 131 1.86 -12.67 -20.11
CA ILE A 131 0.90 -12.26 -21.15
C ILE A 131 1.20 -12.93 -22.48
N ARG A 132 2.44 -12.87 -22.96
CA ARG A 132 2.83 -13.52 -24.22
C ARG A 132 2.52 -15.03 -24.22
N GLU A 133 2.72 -15.71 -23.09
CA GLU A 133 2.45 -17.14 -22.95
C GLU A 133 0.94 -17.46 -22.89
N ALA A 134 0.14 -16.57 -22.30
CA ALA A 134 -1.31 -16.73 -22.23
C ALA A 134 -2.03 -16.43 -23.56
N HIS A 135 -1.43 -15.60 -24.42
CA HIS A 135 -2.07 -15.06 -25.62
C HIS A 135 -1.40 -15.56 -26.91
N PRO A 136 -2.09 -16.43 -27.70
CA PRO A 136 -1.58 -16.86 -29.01
C PRO A 136 -1.79 -15.74 -30.04
N GLY A 137 -0.88 -14.77 -30.07
CA GLY A 137 -0.90 -13.62 -30.98
C GLY A 137 -1.33 -12.33 -30.27
N GLU A 138 -2.59 -11.96 -30.40
CA GLU A 138 -3.11 -10.68 -29.89
C GLU A 138 -3.60 -10.77 -28.44
N VAL A 139 -3.43 -9.68 -27.69
CA VAL A 139 -3.99 -9.54 -26.34
C VAL A 139 -5.51 -9.39 -26.42
N ARG A 140 -6.25 -10.20 -25.66
CA ARG A 140 -7.72 -10.22 -25.65
C ARG A 140 -8.27 -10.18 -24.24
N SER A 141 -9.22 -9.29 -23.97
CA SER A 141 -9.81 -9.10 -22.63
C SER A 141 -10.45 -10.38 -22.07
N GLU A 142 -11.08 -11.19 -22.91
CA GLU A 142 -11.65 -12.49 -22.55
C GLU A 142 -10.61 -13.49 -22.02
N ILE A 143 -9.40 -13.49 -22.59
CA ILE A 143 -8.32 -14.36 -22.13
C ILE A 143 -7.75 -13.80 -20.83
N GLN A 144 -7.56 -12.49 -20.73
CA GLN A 144 -7.08 -11.82 -19.51
C GLN A 144 -7.95 -12.19 -18.30
N ARG A 145 -9.26 -11.95 -18.40
CA ARG A 145 -10.25 -12.25 -17.34
C ARG A 145 -10.30 -13.72 -16.93
N ARG A 146 -10.00 -14.64 -17.86
CA ARG A 146 -10.03 -16.08 -17.59
C ARG A 146 -8.72 -16.58 -16.98
N LYS A 147 -7.60 -15.93 -17.28
CA LYS A 147 -6.26 -16.41 -16.93
C LYS A 147 -5.68 -15.75 -15.68
N PHE A 148 -6.09 -14.52 -15.39
CA PHE A 148 -5.53 -13.70 -14.34
C PHE A 148 -6.64 -13.09 -13.51
N GLU A 149 -6.47 -13.14 -12.19
CA GLU A 149 -7.36 -12.45 -11.27
C GLU A 149 -7.22 -10.92 -11.43
N ALA A 150 -8.19 -10.15 -10.92
CA ALA A 150 -8.19 -8.70 -11.07
C ALA A 150 -6.91 -8.03 -10.50
N TRP A 151 -6.41 -8.52 -9.36
CA TRP A 151 -5.19 -8.00 -8.75
C TRP A 151 -3.94 -8.28 -9.61
N GLU A 152 -3.84 -9.47 -10.21
CA GLU A 152 -2.75 -9.83 -11.12
C GLU A 152 -2.80 -8.99 -12.39
N ARG A 153 -4.01 -8.77 -12.95
CA ARG A 153 -4.20 -7.88 -14.10
C ARG A 153 -3.76 -6.46 -13.78
N GLY A 154 -4.05 -5.96 -12.59
CA GLY A 154 -3.57 -4.67 -12.11
C GLY A 154 -2.04 -4.57 -11.99
N GLN A 155 -1.39 -5.63 -11.50
CA GLN A 155 0.07 -5.71 -11.46
C GLN A 155 0.64 -5.67 -12.87
N ILE A 156 0.08 -6.47 -13.79
CA ILE A 156 0.51 -6.52 -15.19
C ILE A 156 0.29 -5.17 -15.89
N VAL A 157 -0.82 -4.47 -15.61
CA VAL A 157 -1.08 -3.10 -16.11
C VAL A 157 -0.01 -2.13 -15.59
N SER A 158 0.34 -2.23 -14.30
CA SER A 158 1.38 -1.39 -13.69
C SER A 158 2.76 -1.68 -14.31
N SER A 159 3.10 -2.96 -14.49
CA SER A 159 4.30 -3.44 -15.19
C SER A 159 4.35 -2.95 -16.64
N ALA A 160 3.24 -2.99 -17.37
CA ALA A 160 3.14 -2.48 -18.74
C ALA A 160 3.38 -0.96 -18.79
N GLY A 161 2.75 -0.19 -17.90
CA GLY A 161 2.98 1.24 -17.76
C GLY A 161 4.45 1.57 -17.47
N PHE A 162 5.03 0.88 -16.49
CA PHE A 162 6.44 1.01 -16.13
C PHE A 162 7.37 0.79 -17.34
N LEU A 163 7.17 -0.29 -18.10
CA LEU A 163 7.98 -0.58 -19.29
C LEU A 163 7.86 0.50 -20.37
N LEU A 164 6.66 1.05 -20.60
CA LEU A 164 6.49 2.12 -21.57
C LEU A 164 7.19 3.40 -21.15
N ASP A 165 7.11 3.77 -19.87
CA ASP A 165 7.84 4.93 -19.36
C ASP A 165 9.35 4.72 -19.43
N PHE A 166 9.83 3.52 -19.08
CA PHE A 166 11.24 3.17 -19.12
C PHE A 166 11.78 3.12 -20.57
N SER A 167 10.96 2.72 -21.54
CA SER A 167 11.32 2.67 -22.97
C SER A 167 11.67 4.04 -23.56
N ARG A 168 11.23 5.13 -22.94
CA ARG A 168 11.59 6.50 -23.36
C ARG A 168 13.03 6.86 -23.01
N ALA A 169 13.57 6.23 -21.97
CA ALA A 169 14.92 6.49 -21.46
C ALA A 169 15.91 5.38 -21.82
N TRP A 170 15.43 4.16 -22.07
CA TRP A 170 16.26 2.96 -22.24
C TRP A 170 15.79 2.12 -23.42
N ASN A 171 16.73 1.42 -24.05
CA ASN A 171 16.40 0.49 -25.13
C ASN A 171 15.88 -0.84 -24.56
N LEU A 172 14.59 -1.10 -24.76
CA LEU A 172 13.91 -2.32 -24.31
C LEU A 172 13.56 -3.23 -25.51
N PRO A 173 13.38 -4.54 -25.31
CA PRO A 173 12.94 -5.43 -26.38
C PRO A 173 11.60 -4.97 -26.99
N ASP A 174 11.56 -4.77 -28.31
CA ASP A 174 10.37 -4.32 -29.05
C ASP A 174 9.10 -5.10 -28.72
N GLY A 175 9.23 -6.42 -28.54
CA GLY A 175 8.12 -7.29 -28.17
C GLY A 175 7.51 -6.93 -26.82
N ALA A 176 8.33 -6.55 -25.84
CA ALA A 176 7.85 -6.14 -24.52
C ALA A 176 7.13 -4.80 -24.58
N VAL A 177 7.66 -3.83 -25.34
CA VAL A 177 7.05 -2.51 -25.53
C VAL A 177 5.70 -2.64 -26.25
N LYS A 178 5.65 -3.38 -27.37
CA LYS A 178 4.41 -3.58 -28.14
C LYS A 178 3.33 -4.30 -27.33
N LEU A 179 3.70 -5.36 -26.60
CA LEU A 179 2.75 -6.06 -25.73
C LEU A 179 2.26 -5.18 -24.58
N SER A 180 3.12 -4.34 -24.01
CA SER A 180 2.72 -3.39 -22.96
C SER A 180 1.66 -2.42 -23.47
N TYR A 181 1.82 -1.87 -24.68
CA TYR A 181 0.77 -1.07 -25.33
C TYR A 181 -0.55 -1.84 -25.50
N SER A 182 -0.49 -3.08 -26.01
CA SER A 182 -1.69 -3.89 -26.21
C SER A 182 -2.41 -4.24 -24.90
N VAL A 183 -1.67 -4.49 -23.82
CA VAL A 183 -2.24 -4.72 -22.48
C VAL A 183 -3.00 -3.48 -22.02
N LEU A 184 -2.36 -2.32 -22.03
CA LEU A 184 -2.98 -1.07 -21.58
C LEU A 184 -4.21 -0.71 -22.42
N GLN A 185 -4.17 -0.96 -23.73
CA GLN A 185 -5.32 -0.70 -24.61
C GLN A 185 -6.50 -1.63 -24.31
N VAL A 186 -6.25 -2.92 -24.07
CA VAL A 186 -7.30 -3.90 -23.79
C VAL A 186 -7.93 -3.67 -22.42
N GLU A 187 -7.15 -3.20 -21.45
CA GLU A 187 -7.59 -2.96 -20.07
C GLU A 187 -8.01 -1.51 -19.81
N GLU A 188 -7.91 -0.62 -20.81
CA GLU A 188 -8.26 0.81 -20.74
C GLU A 188 -9.57 1.09 -19.96
N PRO A 189 -10.69 0.36 -20.20
CA PRO A 189 -11.95 0.67 -19.53
C PRO A 189 -11.95 0.43 -18.01
N TYR A 190 -10.96 -0.28 -17.48
CA TYR A 190 -10.90 -0.69 -16.07
C TYR A 190 -9.57 -0.36 -15.39
N LEU A 191 -8.69 0.44 -16.01
CA LEU A 191 -7.34 0.69 -15.49
C LEU A 191 -7.33 1.09 -14.01
N ASP A 192 -8.14 2.09 -13.65
CA ASP A 192 -8.21 2.61 -12.28
C ASP A 192 -8.65 1.53 -11.27
N GLU A 193 -9.61 0.68 -11.66
CA GLU A 193 -10.12 -0.39 -10.80
C GLU A 193 -9.11 -1.55 -10.68
N LEU A 194 -8.40 -1.87 -11.76
CA LEU A 194 -7.36 -2.89 -11.76
C LEU A 194 -6.14 -2.44 -10.94
N VAL A 195 -5.73 -1.18 -11.05
CA VAL A 195 -4.67 -0.61 -10.20
C VAL A 195 -5.10 -0.60 -8.73
N ALA A 196 -6.35 -0.29 -8.42
CA ALA A 196 -6.86 -0.45 -7.06
C ALA A 196 -6.78 -1.93 -6.59
N ALA A 197 -7.14 -2.87 -7.46
CA ALA A 197 -7.09 -4.30 -7.17
C ALA A 197 -5.67 -4.83 -6.93
N SER A 198 -4.64 -4.33 -7.63
CA SER A 198 -3.26 -4.80 -7.44
C SER A 198 -2.68 -4.45 -6.07
N ILE A 199 -3.22 -3.42 -5.44
CA ILE A 199 -2.79 -2.95 -4.12
C ILE A 199 -3.67 -3.56 -3.03
N ALA A 200 -4.98 -3.50 -3.22
CA ALA A 200 -5.93 -3.83 -2.16
C ALA A 200 -6.58 -5.22 -2.30
N GLY A 201 -6.50 -5.84 -3.48
CA GLY A 201 -7.14 -7.12 -3.81
C GLY A 201 -6.23 -8.34 -3.68
N ILE A 202 -5.01 -8.18 -3.15
CA ILE A 202 -4.04 -9.26 -3.04
C ILE A 202 -4.52 -10.41 -2.12
N PRO A 203 -4.12 -11.67 -2.37
CA PRO A 203 -4.55 -12.81 -1.57
C PRO A 203 -3.99 -12.76 -0.14
N TRP A 204 -4.87 -12.77 0.87
CA TRP A 204 -4.49 -12.55 2.28
C TRP A 204 -4.78 -13.75 3.20
N ARG A 205 -5.67 -14.66 2.80
CA ARG A 205 -6.22 -15.71 3.67
C ARG A 205 -5.18 -16.67 4.26
N HIS A 206 -4.04 -16.83 3.58
CA HIS A 206 -2.98 -17.74 3.97
C HIS A 206 -2.04 -17.14 5.02
N GLU A 207 -2.02 -15.81 5.12
CA GLU A 207 -1.20 -15.04 6.06
C GLU A 207 -1.95 -14.80 7.38
N PHE A 208 -3.28 -14.81 7.34
CA PHE A 208 -4.12 -14.51 8.50
C PHE A 208 -4.37 -15.75 9.36
N PRO A 209 -4.53 -15.61 10.69
CA PRO A 209 -4.88 -16.71 11.57
C PRO A 209 -6.22 -17.32 11.14
N ASN A 210 -6.25 -18.66 11.07
CA ASN A 210 -7.43 -19.41 10.63
C ASN A 210 -8.23 -20.02 11.81
N ALA A 211 -7.89 -19.69 13.05
CA ALA A 211 -8.62 -20.17 14.22
C ALA A 211 -10.05 -19.61 14.23
N CYS A 212 -11.01 -20.48 14.47
CA CYS A 212 -12.42 -20.10 14.59
C CYS A 212 -12.60 -19.11 15.73
N MET A 213 -13.06 -17.89 15.43
CA MET A 213 -13.26 -16.84 16.43
C MET A 213 -14.20 -17.25 17.58
N ARG A 214 -15.11 -18.20 17.32
CA ARG A 214 -16.03 -18.72 18.34
C ARG A 214 -15.44 -19.82 19.22
N CYS A 215 -14.62 -20.73 18.68
CA CYS A 215 -14.19 -21.93 19.42
C CYS A 215 -12.68 -22.21 19.45
N GLY A 216 -11.87 -21.42 18.76
CA GLY A 216 -10.42 -21.59 18.64
C GLY A 216 -9.97 -22.78 17.81
N LYS A 217 -10.88 -23.68 17.38
CA LYS A 217 -10.53 -24.79 16.48
C LYS A 217 -10.19 -24.27 15.08
N PRO A 218 -9.44 -25.04 14.26
CA PRO A 218 -9.19 -24.68 12.86
C PRO A 218 -10.49 -24.35 12.12
N GLY A 219 -10.48 -23.22 11.44
CA GLY A 219 -11.60 -22.68 10.68
C GLY A 219 -11.13 -22.16 9.32
N SER A 220 -12.04 -21.49 8.64
CA SER A 220 -11.79 -20.85 7.35
C SER A 220 -12.37 -19.45 7.37
N TRP A 221 -11.70 -18.51 6.70
CA TRP A 221 -12.26 -17.19 6.43
C TRP A 221 -13.44 -17.33 5.47
N ARG A 222 -14.64 -17.03 5.96
CA ARG A 222 -15.89 -17.13 5.20
C ARG A 222 -16.40 -15.74 4.85
N PRO A 223 -16.53 -15.39 3.55
CA PRO A 223 -17.18 -14.17 3.13
C PRO A 223 -18.67 -14.20 3.48
N ILE A 224 -19.23 -13.04 3.82
CA ILE A 224 -20.63 -12.86 4.20
C ILE A 224 -21.46 -12.37 3.01
N LEU A 225 -21.02 -11.31 2.34
CA LEU A 225 -21.71 -10.77 1.18
C LEU A 225 -21.13 -11.36 -0.11
N ASN A 226 -22.01 -11.61 -1.06
CA ASN A 226 -21.64 -11.97 -2.42
C ASN A 226 -21.82 -10.77 -3.36
N PRO A 227 -21.04 -10.69 -4.44
CA PRO A 227 -21.29 -9.71 -5.50
C PRO A 227 -22.69 -9.92 -6.11
N PRO A 228 -23.36 -8.85 -6.57
CA PRO A 228 -24.53 -8.95 -7.42
C PRO A 228 -24.25 -9.84 -8.65
N PRO A 229 -25.24 -10.61 -9.15
CA PRO A 229 -25.04 -11.50 -10.29
C PRO A 229 -24.55 -10.82 -11.58
N ASP A 230 -24.82 -9.52 -11.72
CA ASP A 230 -24.51 -8.67 -12.87
C ASP A 230 -23.30 -7.74 -12.63
N ALA A 231 -22.62 -7.88 -11.49
CA ALA A 231 -21.44 -7.08 -11.19
C ALA A 231 -20.28 -7.38 -12.17
N PRO A 232 -19.61 -6.35 -12.71
CA PRO A 232 -18.39 -6.54 -13.50
C PRO A 232 -17.34 -7.32 -12.71
N VAL A 233 -16.64 -8.26 -13.37
CA VAL A 233 -15.64 -9.09 -12.69
C VAL A 233 -14.54 -8.25 -12.05
N GLU A 234 -14.21 -7.11 -12.67
CA GLU A 234 -13.22 -6.15 -12.22
C GLU A 234 -13.51 -5.54 -10.85
N ILE A 235 -14.77 -5.52 -10.38
CA ILE A 235 -15.11 -4.98 -9.05
C ILE A 235 -15.30 -6.08 -7.99
N THR A 236 -15.32 -7.35 -8.40
CA THR A 236 -15.66 -8.47 -7.49
C THR A 236 -14.58 -8.77 -6.45
N TRP A 237 -13.33 -8.38 -6.69
CA TRP A 237 -12.23 -8.54 -5.73
C TRP A 237 -12.52 -7.84 -4.40
N ARG A 238 -13.32 -6.76 -4.41
CA ARG A 238 -13.75 -6.03 -3.21
C ARG A 238 -14.55 -6.91 -2.24
N TYR A 239 -15.27 -7.91 -2.75
CA TYR A 239 -15.98 -8.90 -1.92
C TYR A 239 -15.06 -9.98 -1.36
N GLN A 240 -13.86 -10.12 -1.92
CA GLN A 240 -12.86 -11.08 -1.45
C GLN A 240 -11.99 -10.50 -0.32
N ARG A 241 -12.12 -9.20 -0.04
CA ARG A 241 -11.47 -8.47 1.05
C ARG A 241 -11.75 -9.08 2.43
N PRO A 242 -10.81 -8.95 3.39
CA PRO A 242 -10.98 -9.44 4.75
C PRO A 242 -12.17 -8.79 5.47
N GLU A 243 -12.47 -7.52 5.19
CA GLU A 243 -13.59 -6.78 5.79
C GLU A 243 -14.95 -7.43 5.55
N ASN A 244 -15.08 -8.27 4.53
CA ASN A 244 -16.31 -9.01 4.23
C ASN A 244 -16.31 -10.44 4.81
N ALA A 245 -15.30 -10.84 5.59
CA ALA A 245 -15.11 -12.23 6.00
C ALA A 245 -14.90 -12.42 7.50
N ILE A 246 -15.26 -13.61 8.00
CA ILE A 246 -15.03 -14.00 9.40
C ILE A 246 -14.37 -15.39 9.49
N PRO A 247 -13.45 -15.64 10.44
CA PRO A 247 -12.84 -16.95 10.59
C PRO A 247 -13.73 -17.84 11.46
N ILE A 248 -14.35 -18.85 10.86
CA ILE A 248 -15.28 -19.75 11.56
C ILE A 248 -15.22 -21.19 11.04
N CYS A 249 -15.25 -22.15 11.96
CA CYS A 249 -15.24 -23.57 11.62
C CYS A 249 -16.63 -24.09 11.24
N HIS A 250 -16.67 -25.17 10.45
CA HIS A 250 -17.90 -25.80 9.96
C HIS A 250 -18.92 -26.06 11.09
N HIS A 251 -18.46 -26.65 12.20
CA HIS A 251 -19.33 -26.97 13.33
C HIS A 251 -20.00 -25.73 13.95
N CYS A 252 -19.28 -24.61 14.05
CA CYS A 252 -19.84 -23.37 14.56
C CYS A 252 -20.82 -22.74 13.57
N THR A 253 -20.50 -22.79 12.26
CA THR A 253 -21.41 -22.37 11.19
C THR A 253 -22.76 -23.10 11.29
N GLU A 254 -22.75 -24.42 11.45
CA GLU A 254 -23.98 -25.22 11.60
C GLU A 254 -24.71 -24.93 12.91
N THR A 255 -23.99 -24.90 14.03
CA THR A 255 -24.57 -24.68 15.36
C THR A 255 -25.31 -23.36 15.44
N LEU A 256 -24.72 -22.31 14.87
CA LEU A 256 -25.31 -20.97 14.83
C LEU A 256 -26.44 -20.86 13.80
N GLY A 257 -26.56 -21.81 12.86
CA GLY A 257 -27.43 -21.67 11.69
C GLY A 257 -26.99 -20.50 10.81
N LEU A 258 -25.69 -20.22 10.77
CA LEU A 258 -25.13 -18.98 10.23
C LEU A 258 -25.59 -18.71 8.79
N LEU A 259 -25.55 -19.72 7.93
CA LEU A 259 -25.92 -19.59 6.51
C LEU A 259 -27.40 -19.25 6.28
N ARG A 260 -28.25 -19.39 7.31
CA ARG A 260 -29.70 -19.14 7.24
C ARG A 260 -30.11 -17.83 7.91
N SER A 261 -29.17 -17.09 8.50
CA SER A 261 -29.47 -15.87 9.24
C SER A 261 -28.56 -14.73 8.78
N GLU A 262 -29.04 -13.94 7.83
CA GLU A 262 -28.37 -12.72 7.39
C GLU A 262 -28.10 -11.74 8.54
N PRO A 263 -29.03 -11.48 9.49
CA PRO A 263 -28.74 -10.61 10.64
C PRO A 263 -27.56 -11.12 11.48
N LEU A 264 -27.43 -12.43 11.66
CA LEU A 264 -26.33 -13.02 12.41
C LEU A 264 -24.99 -12.89 11.67
N GLN A 265 -25.00 -13.06 10.35
CA GLN A 265 -23.83 -12.87 9.52
C GLN A 265 -23.35 -11.41 9.58
N LEU A 266 -24.27 -10.46 9.45
CA LEU A 266 -24.00 -9.03 9.55
C LEU A 266 -23.47 -8.65 10.93
N ASP A 267 -24.07 -9.15 12.01
CA ASP A 267 -23.58 -8.91 13.38
C ASP A 267 -22.13 -9.40 13.59
N LEU A 268 -21.77 -10.57 13.04
CA LEU A 268 -20.43 -11.12 13.20
C LEU A 268 -19.38 -10.31 12.44
N VAL A 269 -19.65 -9.95 11.18
CA VAL A 269 -18.69 -9.20 10.36
C VAL A 269 -18.61 -7.74 10.80
N TRP A 270 -19.73 -7.11 11.14
CA TRP A 270 -19.76 -5.75 11.68
C TRP A 270 -19.10 -5.67 13.05
N GLY A 271 -19.37 -6.63 13.93
CA GLY A 271 -18.70 -6.70 15.22
C GLY A 271 -17.20 -6.95 15.11
N LEU A 272 -16.76 -7.77 14.15
CA LEU A 272 -15.34 -8.07 13.93
C LEU A 272 -14.60 -6.89 13.30
N TRP A 273 -15.16 -6.23 12.29
CA TRP A 273 -14.45 -5.24 11.48
C TRP A 273 -14.88 -3.79 11.73
N GLY A 274 -15.93 -3.56 12.51
CA GLY A 274 -16.38 -2.21 12.91
C GLY A 274 -16.49 -1.24 11.72
N PRO A 275 -15.89 -0.04 11.81
CA PRO A 275 -15.92 0.97 10.74
C PRO A 275 -15.39 0.49 9.38
N ARG A 276 -14.48 -0.50 9.37
CA ARG A 276 -13.99 -1.10 8.11
C ARG A 276 -15.10 -1.82 7.35
N PHE A 277 -15.94 -2.58 8.06
CA PHE A 277 -17.11 -3.20 7.44
C PHE A 277 -18.19 -2.16 7.10
N GLU A 278 -18.34 -1.10 7.90
CA GLU A 278 -19.29 -0.03 7.60
C GLU A 278 -18.96 0.67 6.28
N ALA A 279 -17.67 0.94 6.03
CA ALA A 279 -17.23 1.54 4.78
C ALA A 279 -17.48 0.62 3.58
N PHE A 280 -17.16 -0.68 3.71
CA PHE A 280 -17.50 -1.69 2.71
C PHE A 280 -19.02 -1.81 2.51
N TRP A 281 -19.82 -1.74 3.58
CA TRP A 281 -21.28 -1.80 3.55
C TRP A 281 -21.90 -0.59 2.86
N ALA A 282 -21.36 0.61 3.12
CA ALA A 282 -21.74 1.83 2.42
C ALA A 282 -21.45 1.72 0.93
N TRP A 283 -20.26 1.24 0.56
CA TRP A 283 -19.90 0.95 -0.83
C TRP A 283 -20.82 -0.10 -1.46
N HIS A 284 -21.07 -1.22 -0.78
CA HIS A 284 -21.96 -2.30 -1.23
C HIS A 284 -23.36 -1.78 -1.55
N ARG A 285 -23.93 -0.95 -0.66
CA ARG A 285 -25.26 -0.34 -0.86
C ARG A 285 -25.23 0.73 -1.95
N GLY A 286 -24.17 1.53 -2.03
CA GLY A 286 -24.00 2.51 -3.10
C GLY A 286 -23.95 1.84 -4.47
N MET A 287 -23.20 0.75 -4.59
CA MET A 287 -23.08 -0.02 -5.83
C MET A 287 -24.41 -0.67 -6.23
N LYS A 288 -25.09 -1.35 -5.29
CA LYS A 288 -26.42 -1.96 -5.56
C LYS A 288 -27.48 -0.95 -6.01
N ASN A 289 -27.41 0.28 -5.51
CA ASN A 289 -28.38 1.32 -5.83
C ASN A 289 -27.89 2.28 -6.94
N ASN A 290 -26.75 1.99 -7.57
CA ASN A 290 -26.11 2.87 -8.57
C ASN A 290 -25.91 4.33 -8.08
N HIS A 291 -25.52 4.48 -6.82
CA HIS A 291 -25.32 5.75 -6.13
C HIS A 291 -23.89 5.89 -5.56
N LEU A 292 -22.90 5.24 -6.17
CA LEU A 292 -21.50 5.48 -5.79
C LEU A 292 -21.12 6.93 -6.15
N PRO A 293 -20.49 7.68 -5.23
CA PRO A 293 -19.92 8.98 -5.57
C PRO A 293 -18.78 8.80 -6.58
N LYS A 294 -18.34 9.89 -7.19
CA LYS A 294 -17.02 9.91 -7.84
C LYS A 294 -15.97 10.12 -6.77
N TRP A 295 -14.92 9.32 -6.76
CA TRP A 295 -13.79 9.48 -5.86
C TRP A 295 -12.48 9.20 -6.59
N ASP A 296 -11.37 9.60 -5.98
CA ASP A 296 -10.03 9.30 -6.45
C ASP A 296 -9.61 7.90 -5.98
N SER A 297 -9.69 6.92 -6.87
CA SER A 297 -9.29 5.54 -6.59
C SER A 297 -7.77 5.34 -6.47
N TYR A 298 -6.95 6.31 -6.88
CA TYR A 298 -5.51 6.24 -6.64
C TYR A 298 -5.18 6.60 -5.20
N ALA A 299 -5.79 7.67 -4.68
CA ALA A 299 -5.62 8.06 -3.28
C ALA A 299 -6.39 7.13 -2.31
N PHE A 300 -7.53 6.61 -2.74
CA PHE A 300 -8.44 5.77 -1.95
C PHE A 300 -8.90 4.55 -2.76
N PRO A 301 -8.04 3.52 -2.92
CA PRO A 301 -8.33 2.36 -3.78
C PRO A 301 -9.48 1.49 -3.27
N LEU A 302 -9.71 1.50 -1.94
CA LEU A 302 -10.78 0.78 -1.29
C LEU A 302 -12.12 1.52 -1.47
N TRP A 303 -12.42 2.51 -0.66
CA TRP A 303 -13.74 3.15 -0.70
C TRP A 303 -13.59 4.67 -0.73
N PRO A 304 -14.64 5.41 -1.16
CA PRO A 304 -14.69 6.85 -0.98
C PRO A 304 -14.33 7.25 0.47
N PRO A 305 -13.51 8.29 0.68
CA PRO A 305 -13.08 8.70 2.01
C PRO A 305 -14.26 9.07 2.93
N GLU A 306 -15.39 9.48 2.36
CA GLU A 306 -16.62 9.81 3.08
C GLU A 306 -17.26 8.59 3.79
N PHE A 307 -16.89 7.36 3.40
CA PHE A 307 -17.47 6.15 3.96
C PHE A 307 -16.77 5.63 5.21
N GLY A 308 -15.57 6.12 5.53
CA GLY A 308 -14.83 5.61 6.69
C GLY A 308 -13.49 6.31 6.94
N GLY A 309 -13.28 7.53 6.47
CA GLY A 309 -12.05 8.28 6.71
C GLY A 309 -10.79 7.66 6.08
N PRO A 310 -9.64 8.33 6.22
CA PRO A 310 -8.41 7.97 5.50
C PRO A 310 -7.52 6.96 6.22
N THR A 311 -7.83 6.53 7.45
CA THR A 311 -6.93 5.70 8.25
C THR A 311 -7.32 4.22 8.24
N TRP A 312 -6.41 3.37 8.72
CA TRP A 312 -6.68 1.94 8.91
C TRP A 312 -7.78 1.72 9.96
N GLU A 313 -7.72 2.48 11.05
CA GLU A 313 -8.60 2.37 12.20
C GLU A 313 -10.01 2.88 11.87
N SER A 314 -10.10 3.97 11.11
CA SER A 314 -11.35 4.70 10.88
C SER A 314 -12.25 4.05 9.84
N GLY A 315 -11.72 3.21 8.96
CA GLY A 315 -12.48 2.64 7.84
C GLY A 315 -11.74 2.66 6.52
N SER A 316 -11.96 3.64 5.64
CA SER A 316 -11.68 3.44 4.21
C SER A 316 -10.23 3.12 3.86
N GLY A 317 -9.28 3.69 4.61
CA GLY A 317 -7.86 3.53 4.35
C GLY A 317 -7.46 4.21 3.04
N SER A 318 -6.67 5.28 3.15
CA SER A 318 -5.92 5.83 2.01
C SER A 318 -4.97 4.78 1.44
N LEU A 319 -4.34 5.07 0.30
CA LEU A 319 -3.37 4.21 -0.38
C LEU A 319 -2.38 3.48 0.57
N LYS A 320 -1.83 4.17 1.57
CA LYS A 320 -0.91 3.60 2.57
C LYS A 320 -1.52 2.51 3.47
N HIS A 321 -2.85 2.45 3.55
CA HIS A 321 -3.64 1.56 4.42
C HIS A 321 -4.58 0.66 3.61
N ALA A 322 -4.31 0.52 2.31
CA ALA A 322 -5.17 -0.16 1.37
C ALA A 322 -5.00 -1.69 1.38
N GLU A 323 -3.82 -2.17 1.76
CA GLU A 323 -3.51 -3.60 1.80
C GLU A 323 -4.43 -4.37 2.79
N PRO A 324 -4.63 -5.68 2.58
CA PRO A 324 -5.32 -6.51 3.56
C PRO A 324 -4.53 -6.60 4.88
N ARG A 325 -5.13 -6.20 5.99
CA ARG A 325 -4.56 -6.39 7.34
C ARG A 325 -5.52 -7.14 8.26
N PRO A 326 -5.02 -7.89 9.26
CA PRO A 326 -5.84 -8.58 10.23
C PRO A 326 -6.71 -7.60 11.04
N PRO A 327 -7.74 -8.06 11.76
CA PRO A 327 -8.67 -7.20 12.50
C PRO A 327 -8.05 -6.64 13.81
N HIS A 328 -6.77 -6.26 13.78
CA HIS A 328 -6.03 -5.60 14.84
C HIS A 328 -6.20 -4.08 14.76
N ASP A 329 -6.22 -3.40 15.91
CA ASP A 329 -6.32 -1.94 16.05
C ASP A 329 -7.51 -1.24 15.36
N ILE A 330 -8.56 -1.99 15.05
CA ILE A 330 -9.81 -1.41 14.55
C ILE A 330 -10.58 -0.75 15.69
N GLU A 331 -11.01 0.50 15.49
CA GLU A 331 -11.85 1.24 16.44
C GLU A 331 -13.24 0.62 16.58
N ARG A 332 -13.45 -0.14 17.66
CA ARG A 332 -14.75 -0.77 17.94
C ARG A 332 -15.51 -0.01 19.01
N SER A 333 -16.73 0.41 18.67
CA SER A 333 -17.69 0.95 19.64
C SER A 333 -18.26 -0.16 20.53
N GLU A 334 -18.88 0.21 21.65
CA GLU A 334 -19.62 -0.75 22.50
C GLU A 334 -20.71 -1.50 21.72
N GLN A 335 -21.28 -0.88 20.68
CA GLN A 335 -22.29 -1.51 19.84
C GLN A 335 -21.69 -2.64 18.99
N HIS A 336 -20.48 -2.44 18.45
CA HIS A 336 -19.76 -3.47 17.70
C HIS A 336 -19.48 -4.68 18.59
N VAL A 337 -18.96 -4.44 19.80
CA VAL A 337 -18.65 -5.50 20.77
C VAL A 337 -19.93 -6.22 21.19
N THR A 338 -21.01 -5.48 21.44
CA THR A 338 -22.31 -6.07 21.82
C THR A 338 -22.89 -6.94 20.71
N ALA A 339 -22.84 -6.49 19.45
CA ALA A 339 -23.29 -7.29 18.30
C ALA A 339 -22.47 -8.57 18.13
N LEU A 340 -21.14 -8.47 18.28
CA LEU A 340 -20.23 -9.60 18.20
C LEU A 340 -20.54 -10.65 19.28
N HIS A 341 -20.69 -10.21 20.54
CA HIS A 341 -21.05 -11.08 21.66
C HIS A 341 -22.43 -11.70 21.46
N ARG A 342 -23.44 -10.90 21.09
CA ARG A 342 -24.78 -11.38 20.78
C ARG A 342 -24.74 -12.50 19.75
N ALA A 343 -23.97 -12.35 18.69
CA ALA A 343 -23.88 -13.33 17.63
C ALA A 343 -23.13 -14.62 18.06
N LEU A 344 -21.94 -14.48 18.65
CA LEU A 344 -21.10 -15.62 19.07
C LEU A 344 -21.79 -16.50 20.13
N TYR A 345 -22.57 -15.87 21.01
CA TYR A 345 -23.23 -16.52 22.14
C TYR A 345 -24.74 -16.71 21.96
N SER A 346 -25.28 -16.44 20.76
CA SER A 346 -26.69 -16.66 20.41
C SER A 346 -27.15 -18.12 20.61
N LYS A 347 -26.21 -19.07 20.59
CA LYS A 347 -26.44 -20.49 20.88
C LYS A 347 -25.48 -20.99 21.94
N LYS A 348 -26.00 -21.77 22.88
CA LYS A 348 -25.22 -22.42 23.94
C LYS A 348 -24.08 -23.24 23.34
N PHE A 349 -22.91 -23.13 23.97
CA PHE A 349 -21.75 -23.94 23.61
C PHE A 349 -21.94 -25.36 24.16
N ARG A 350 -21.70 -26.39 23.34
CA ARG A 350 -21.67 -27.78 23.80
C ARG A 350 -20.24 -28.12 24.23
N GLY A 351 -19.94 -27.97 25.52
CA GLY A 351 -18.62 -28.23 26.11
C GLY A 351 -18.10 -27.07 26.96
N ARG A 352 -16.81 -27.09 27.34
CA ARG A 352 -16.15 -25.96 27.99
C ARG A 352 -16.25 -24.75 27.07
N GLN A 353 -16.87 -23.66 27.55
CA GLN A 353 -16.87 -22.41 26.81
C GLN A 353 -15.41 -22.00 26.59
N PRO A 354 -14.99 -21.79 25.34
CA PRO A 354 -13.81 -20.99 25.07
C PRO A 354 -14.05 -19.66 25.78
N GLY A 355 -13.11 -19.21 26.61
CA GLY A 355 -13.15 -17.84 27.12
C GLY A 355 -12.97 -16.84 25.97
N GLU A 356 -12.72 -15.58 26.29
CA GLU A 356 -12.40 -14.54 25.28
C GLU A 356 -11.12 -14.85 24.48
N ALA A 357 -10.31 -15.80 24.93
CA ALA A 357 -9.01 -16.16 24.37
C ALA A 357 -8.96 -16.40 22.85
N PRO A 358 -9.91 -17.09 22.17
CA PRO A 358 -9.83 -17.26 20.72
C PRO A 358 -10.08 -15.98 19.93
N LEU A 359 -11.03 -15.15 20.37
CA LEU A 359 -11.31 -13.87 19.74
C LEU A 359 -10.15 -12.91 20.03
N GLN A 360 -9.70 -12.82 21.28
CA GLN A 360 -8.61 -11.95 21.68
C GLN A 360 -7.32 -12.28 20.91
N LYS A 361 -6.98 -13.55 20.71
CA LYS A 361 -5.85 -13.95 19.85
C LYS A 361 -5.96 -13.49 18.40
N LEU A 362 -7.17 -13.41 17.86
CA LEU A 362 -7.40 -12.88 16.52
C LEU A 362 -7.27 -11.35 16.49
N LEU A 363 -7.75 -10.68 17.55
CA LEU A 363 -7.68 -9.23 17.68
C LEU A 363 -6.28 -8.72 18.01
N ASP A 364 -5.45 -9.52 18.67
CA ASP A 364 -4.06 -9.21 19.03
C ASP A 364 -3.05 -9.64 17.95
N PHE A 365 -3.53 -10.27 16.86
CA PHE A 365 -2.63 -10.73 15.80
C PHE A 365 -2.10 -9.55 14.99
N CYS A 366 -0.80 -9.32 15.09
CA CYS A 366 -0.03 -8.45 14.21
C CYS A 366 0.98 -9.30 13.41
N PHE A 367 1.42 -8.79 12.26
CA PHE A 367 2.55 -9.39 11.57
C PHE A 367 3.83 -9.21 12.39
N ASP A 368 4.75 -10.18 12.29
CA ASP A 368 6.09 -10.06 12.88
C ASP A 368 6.88 -9.02 12.06
N ILE A 369 6.77 -7.74 12.45
CA ILE A 369 7.54 -6.65 11.84
C ILE A 369 8.87 -6.54 12.61
N PRO A 370 10.02 -6.56 11.92
CA PRO A 370 11.32 -6.37 12.56
C PRO A 370 11.37 -5.06 13.37
N GLU A 371 11.99 -5.08 14.55
CA GLU A 371 12.12 -3.88 15.40
C GLU A 371 12.73 -2.71 14.60
N GLY A 372 11.99 -1.62 14.46
CA GLY A 372 12.44 -0.39 13.79
C GLY A 372 11.74 -0.08 12.47
N GLU A 373 10.90 -0.98 11.95
CA GLU A 373 10.01 -0.72 10.81
C GLU A 373 8.61 -0.37 11.34
N THR A 374 8.03 0.75 10.89
CA THR A 374 6.62 1.06 11.14
C THR A 374 5.73 0.29 10.16
N PRO A 375 4.61 -0.29 10.61
CA PRO A 375 3.60 -0.91 9.74
C PRO A 375 2.98 0.03 8.71
#